data_AF-F0RKC0-F1
#
_entry.id   AF-F0RKC0-F1
#
_cell.length_a   1.000
_cell.length_b   1.000
_cell.length_c   1.000
_cell.angle_alpha   90.00
_cell.angle_beta   90.00
_cell.angle_gamma   90.00
#
_symmetry.space_group_name_H-M   'P 1'
#
loop_
_entity.id
_entity.type
_entity.pdbx_description
1 polymer ?
#
loop_
_entity_poly.entity_id
_entity_poly.type
_entity_poly.pdbx_seq_one_letter_code
_entity_poly.pdbx_strand_id
1 'polypeptide(L)' 'MSTFTPDQLAEAHRALASLLGKCEKVLAGGKLKPAQHTLMRRRTEALRVALALIAAEGKGARAAHTVEEPGC' A
#
# COMPACT_ATOMS: atom_id res chain seq x y z
N MET A 1 1.36 16.85 -11.22
CA MET A 1 1.78 15.52 -10.75
C MET A 1 2.39 14.77 -11.91
N SER A 2 3.54 14.14 -11.71
CA SER A 2 4.14 13.25 -12.69
C SER A 2 3.17 12.13 -13.02
N THR A 3 2.97 11.85 -14.30
CA THR A 3 2.26 10.65 -14.75
C THR A 3 3.15 9.44 -14.52
N PHE A 4 2.61 8.40 -13.89
CA PHE A 4 3.32 7.13 -13.75
C PHE A 4 3.10 6.29 -15.01
N THR A 5 4.15 5.61 -15.48
CA THR A 5 4.01 4.64 -16.56
C THR A 5 3.28 3.38 -16.05
N PRO A 6 2.61 2.62 -16.93
CA PRO A 6 2.02 1.34 -16.56
C PRO A 6 3.01 0.39 -15.88
N ASP A 7 4.26 0.37 -16.33
CA ASP A 7 5.33 -0.45 -15.75
C ASP A 7 5.70 0.00 -14.33
N GLN A 8 5.74 1.30 -14.07
CA GLN A 8 5.99 1.84 -12.73
C GLN A 8 4.85 1.46 -11.77
N LEU A 9 3.60 1.54 -12.23
CA LEU A 9 2.44 1.12 -11.43
C LEU A 9 2.46 -0.39 -11.18
N ALA A 10 2.79 -1.19 -12.19
CA ALA A 10 2.89 -2.65 -12.07
C ALA A 10 3.99 -3.07 -11.08
N GLU A 11 5.18 -2.46 -11.17
CA GLU A 11 6.29 -2.75 -10.27
C GLU A 11 5.98 -2.31 -8.84
N ALA A 12 5.39 -1.12 -8.65
CA ALA A 12 4.95 -0.65 -7.34
C ALA A 12 3.89 -1.61 -6.74
N HIS A 13 2.90 -2.02 -7.53
CA HIS A 13 1.87 -2.97 -7.09
C HIS A 13 2.50 -4.30 -6.67
N ARG A 14 3.42 -4.85 -7.47
CA ARG A 14 4.12 -6.10 -7.18
C ARG A 14 4.94 -6.02 -5.88
N ALA A 15 5.69 -4.93 -5.70
CA ALA A 15 6.51 -4.72 -4.52
C ALA A 15 5.64 -4.65 -3.24
N LEU A 16 4.55 -3.88 -3.28
CA LEU A 16 3.62 -3.75 -2.15
C LEU A 16 2.86 -5.05 -1.86
N ALA A 17 2.46 -5.80 -2.89
CA ALA A 17 1.81 -7.10 -2.71
C ALA A 17 2.75 -8.12 -2.05
N SER A 18 4.03 -8.12 -2.42
CA SER A 18 5.06 -8.94 -1.76
C SER A 18 5.24 -8.54 -0.29
N LEU A 19 5.26 -7.24 0.01
CA LEU A 19 5.34 -6.75 1.37
C LEU A 19 4.10 -7.14 2.20
N LEU A 20 2.90 -7.02 1.62
CA LEU A 20 1.64 -7.43 2.23
C LEU A 20 1.68 -8.91 2.64
N GLY A 21 2.08 -9.80 1.73
CA GLY A 21 2.18 -11.23 2.02
C GLY A 21 3.18 -11.55 3.14
N LYS A 22 4.26 -10.77 3.26
CA LYS A 22 5.20 -10.91 4.39
C LYS A 22 4.54 -10.48 5.71
N CYS A 23 3.83 -9.35 5.73
CA CYS A 23 3.10 -8.87 6.90
C CYS A 23 2.01 -9.86 7.35
N GLU A 24 1.27 -10.45 6.41
CA GLU A 24 0.24 -11.46 6.70
C GLU A 24 0.84 -12.74 7.29
N LYS A 25 1.98 -13.21 6.76
CA LYS A 25 2.71 -14.36 7.36
C LYS A 25 3.18 -14.07 8.79
N VAL A 26 3.65 -12.86 9.05
CA VAL A 26 4.08 -12.43 10.39
C VAL A 26 2.89 -12.39 11.37
N LEU A 27 1.73 -11.90 10.92
CA LEU A 27 0.48 -11.94 11.70
C LEU A 27 0.02 -13.38 11.98
N ALA A 28 0.07 -14.26 10.97
CA ALA A 28 -0.32 -15.67 11.11
C ALA A 28 0.63 -16.48 12.01
N GLY A 29 1.90 -16.08 12.10
CA GLY A 29 2.94 -16.77 12.88
C GLY A 29 2.80 -16.68 14.41
N GLY A 30 1.77 -16.01 14.93
CA GLY A 30 1.28 -16.15 16.32
C GLY A 30 2.17 -15.62 17.46
N LYS A 31 3.43 -15.24 17.21
CA LYS A 31 4.37 -14.77 18.24
C LYS A 31 4.61 -13.26 18.22
N LEU A 32 3.54 -12.47 18.24
CA LEU A 32 3.62 -11.01 18.31
C LEU A 32 3.11 -10.51 19.65
N LYS A 33 3.80 -9.54 20.25
CA LYS A 33 3.27 -8.78 21.39
C LYS A 33 2.02 -7.99 20.94
N PRO A 34 1.07 -7.66 21.85
CA PRO A 34 -0.18 -6.97 21.49
C PRO A 34 0.02 -5.68 20.67
N ALA A 35 1.02 -4.87 21.02
CA ALA A 35 1.37 -3.66 20.28
C ALA A 35 1.88 -3.95 18.86
N GLN A 36 2.71 -4.99 18.69
CA GLN A 36 3.22 -5.42 17.40
C GLN A 36 2.09 -5.97 16.52
N HIS A 37 1.18 -6.76 17.10
CA HIS A 37 0.01 -7.27 16.39
C HIS A 37 -0.87 -6.13 15.86
N THR A 38 -1.12 -5.13 16.70
CA THR A 38 -1.90 -3.94 16.32
C THR A 38 -1.22 -3.14 15.20
N LEU A 39 0.09 -2.92 15.33
CA LEU A 39 0.89 -2.22 14.31
C LEU A 39 0.90 -2.98 12.98
N MET A 40 1.12 -4.30 13.01
CA MET A 40 1.13 -5.13 11.79
C MET A 40 -0.24 -5.11 11.11
N ARG A 41 -1.33 -5.22 11.88
CA ARG A 41 -2.69 -5.13 11.31
C ARG A 41 -2.92 -3.78 10.61
N ARG A 42 -2.53 -2.67 11.24
CA ARG A 42 -2.64 -1.34 10.62
C ARG A 42 -1.83 -1.20 9.33
N ARG A 43 -0.62 -1.78 9.30
CA ARG A 43 0.21 -1.81 8.09
C ARG A 43 -0.43 -2.63 6.97
N THR A 44 -0.97 -3.81 7.28
CA THR A 44 -1.69 -4.66 6.33
C THR A 44 -2.89 -3.92 5.72
N GLU A 45 -3.70 -3.23 6.53
CA GLU A 45 -4.83 -2.42 6.03
C GLU A 45 -4.35 -1.28 5.11
N ALA A 46 -3.31 -0.55 5.50
CA ALA A 46 -2.76 0.53 4.67
C ALA A 46 -2.22 0.00 3.32
N LEU A 47 -1.56 -1.16 3.32
CA LEU A 47 -1.08 -1.80 2.09
C LEU A 47 -2.21 -2.22 1.16
N ARG A 48 -3.32 -2.73 1.70
CA ARG A 48 -4.52 -3.08 0.90
C ARG A 48 -5.12 -1.84 0.24
N VAL A 49 -5.21 -0.72 0.96
CA VAL A 49 -5.66 0.56 0.40
C VAL A 49 -4.70 1.04 -0.69
N ALA A 50 -3.38 1.01 -0.44
CA ALA A 50 -2.39 1.42 -1.43
C ALA A 50 -2.47 0.60 -2.72
N LEU A 51 -2.63 -0.73 -2.62
CA LEU A 51 -2.80 -1.62 -3.76
C LEU A 51 -4.07 -1.29 -4.56
N ALA A 52 -5.19 -1.03 -3.87
CA ALA A 52 -6.44 -0.62 -4.50
C ALA A 52 -6.30 0.72 -5.26
N LEU A 53 -5.58 1.68 -4.68
CA LEU A 53 -5.33 2.98 -5.31
C LEU A 53 -4.44 2.85 -6.55
N ILE A 54 -3.37 2.04 -6.50
CA ILE A 54 -2.50 1.80 -7.65
C ILE A 54 -3.27 1.10 -8.77
N ALA A 55 -4.11 0.12 -8.43
CA ALA A 55 -4.97 -0.56 -9.40
C ALA A 55 -6.02 0.38 -10.03
N ALA A 56 -6.54 1.34 -9.25
CA ALA A 56 -7.47 2.35 -9.76
C ALA A 56 -6.79 3.36 -10.68
N GLU A 57 -5.58 3.81 -10.33
CA GLU A 57 -4.75 4.71 -11.15
C GLU A 57 -4.44 4.05 -12.51
N GLY A 58 -4.05 2.78 -12.51
CA GLY A 58 -3.81 2.00 -13.74
C GLY A 58 -5.05 1.81 -14.62
N LYS A 59 -6.25 1.99 -14.07
CA LYS A 59 -7.53 1.94 -14.80
C LYS A 59 -8.03 3.31 -15.25
N GLY A 60 -7.27 4.39 -14.99
CA GLY A 60 -7.64 5.76 -15.37
C GLY A 60 -8.77 6.36 -14.52
N ALA A 61 -9.10 5.76 -13.37
CA ALA A 61 -10.18 6.22 -12.50
C ALA A 61 -9.64 7.15 -11.41
N ARG A 62 -9.37 8.42 -11.73
CA ARG A 62 -8.99 9.41 -10.71
C ARG A 62 -10.17 10.30 -10.34
N ALA A 63 -10.73 10.12 -9.14
CA ALA A 63 -11.39 11.21 -8.43
C ALA A 63 -10.27 12.07 -7.81
N ALA A 64 -10.26 13.35 -8.15
CA ALA A 64 -9.22 14.30 -7.79
C ALA A 64 -9.02 14.40 -6.27
N HIS A 65 -7.91 13.88 -5.77
CA HIS A 65 -7.36 14.28 -4.49
C HIS A 65 -5.99 14.91 -4.74
N THR A 66 -5.94 16.23 -4.57
CA THR A 66 -4.74 17.06 -4.58
C THR A 66 -4.28 17.12 -3.12
N VAL A 67 -3.26 16.34 -2.77
CA VAL A 67 -2.53 16.58 -1.53
C VAL A 67 -1.43 17.56 -1.89
N GLU A 68 -1.60 18.79 -1.44
CA GLU A 68 -0.52 19.77 -1.41
C GLU A 68 0.53 19.30 -0.40
N GLU A 69 1.77 19.17 -0.87
CA GLU A 69 2.95 19.06 -0.02
C GLU A 69 3.22 20.45 0.57
N PRO A 70 3.13 20.67 1.90
CA PRO A 70 3.70 21.88 2.46
C PRO A 70 5.21 21.68 2.52
N GLY A 71 5.89 22.31 1.56
CA GLY A 71 7.32 22.56 1.65
C GLY A 71 7.60 23.73 2.61
N CYS A 72 8.61 23.50 3.48
CA CYS A 72 9.18 24.37 4.51
C CYS A 72 8.40 24.42 5.84
#